data_AF-A0A1A8IGU1-F1
#
_entry.id   AF-A0A1A8IGU1-F1
#
_cell.length_a   1.000
_cell.length_b   1.000
_cell.length_c   1.000
_cell.angle_alpha   90.00
_cell.angle_beta   90.00
_cell.angle_gamma   90.00
#
_symmetry.space_group_name_H-M   'P 1'
#
loop_
_entity.id
_entity.type
_entity.pdbx_description
1 polymer ?
#
loop_
_entity_poly.entity_id
_entity_poly.type
_entity_poly.pdbx_seq_one_letter_code
_entity_poly.pdbx_strand_id
1 'polypeptide(L)'
;MQALRNLFRASWSSDVRLDGKTAVITGANTGIGKETAIDLAKRGAKVIVACRDMEKAQVAVKEIIEISGNDNVACMKLDLSNSKSIREFAEAINKDEPKLNLLINNAGVMVCPYGKTADGFEMQIGVNHFGHFLLTYLLIDLIKRSAPARIVTVSSMAHSWGSINLDDINSEKSYSKNKAYAQSKLANILFTRSLAKKLEGTGVTAYSLHPGVVQTDLWRHLSAPERFFIKIASPFTKNSVQGAQTTIYCAVEPSLEKESGGYYSDCAAASCSAAGKDDELAQKLWELSCRMLSVSWD
;
A
#
# COMPACT_ATOMS: atom_id res chain seq x y z
N MET A 1 29.17 -2.24 1.22
CA MET A 1 29.31 -0.98 1.97
C MET A 1 28.00 -0.21 2.15
N GLN A 2 27.11 -0.13 1.15
CA GLN A 2 25.79 0.53 1.28
C GLN A 2 24.83 -0.20 2.24
N ALA A 3 24.85 -1.54 2.23
CA ALA A 3 23.98 -2.35 3.10
C ALA A 3 24.34 -2.24 4.60
N LEU A 4 25.62 -2.07 4.94
CA LEU A 4 26.09 -1.78 6.30
C LEU A 4 25.69 -0.37 6.77
N ARG A 5 25.61 0.61 5.87
CA ARG A 5 25.13 1.96 6.19
C ARG A 5 23.64 2.01 6.54
N ASN A 6 22.83 1.11 5.99
CA ASN A 6 21.39 1.03 6.27
C ASN A 6 21.06 0.46 7.66
N LEU A 7 21.99 -0.26 8.31
CA LEU A 7 21.84 -0.70 9.71
C LEU A 7 21.97 0.46 10.72
N PHE A 8 22.63 1.55 10.35
CA PHE A 8 22.95 2.68 11.25
C PHE A 8 22.29 4.00 10.84
N ARG A 9 21.40 4.00 9.84
CA ARG A 9 20.58 5.18 9.54
C ARG A 9 19.54 5.34 10.64
N ALA A 10 19.54 6.51 11.29
CA ALA A 10 18.51 6.90 12.24
C ALA A 10 17.12 6.75 11.59
N SER A 11 16.14 6.28 12.37
CA SER A 11 14.74 6.32 11.99
C SER A 11 14.38 7.75 11.60
N TRP A 12 13.66 7.92 10.49
CA TRP A 12 13.14 9.22 10.14
C TRP A 12 12.10 9.63 11.19
N SER A 13 12.17 10.88 11.65
CA SER A 13 11.22 11.42 12.62
C SER A 13 10.77 12.81 12.20
N SER A 14 9.58 13.16 12.67
CA SER A 14 8.95 14.46 12.45
C SER A 14 7.99 14.71 13.60
N ASP A 15 7.84 15.96 14.01
CA ASP A 15 6.94 16.38 15.10
C ASP A 15 5.51 16.69 14.62
N VAL A 16 5.21 16.41 13.35
CA VAL A 16 3.88 16.62 12.76
C VAL A 16 2.82 15.81 13.51
N ARG A 17 1.80 16.51 13.99
CA ARG A 17 0.59 15.96 14.59
C ARG A 17 -0.49 15.70 13.55
N LEU A 18 -1.35 14.72 13.85
CA LEU A 18 -2.48 14.29 13.03
C LEU A 18 -3.81 14.39 13.80
N ASP A 19 -3.85 15.24 14.82
CA ASP A 19 -5.04 15.45 15.64
C ASP A 19 -6.23 15.87 14.76
N GLY A 20 -7.33 15.13 14.88
CA GLY A 20 -8.50 15.30 14.02
C GLY A 20 -8.23 14.97 12.55
N LYS A 21 -7.30 14.08 12.22
CA LYS A 21 -7.16 13.49 10.88
C LYS A 21 -7.59 12.02 10.95
N THR A 22 -8.22 11.52 9.88
CA THR A 22 -8.60 10.10 9.78
C THR A 22 -7.70 9.38 8.79
N ALA A 23 -7.20 8.21 9.17
CA ALA A 23 -6.35 7.36 8.36
C ALA A 23 -6.96 5.96 8.19
N VAL A 24 -7.02 5.46 6.96
CA VAL A 24 -7.33 4.06 6.65
C VAL A 24 -6.04 3.37 6.22
N ILE A 25 -5.71 2.25 6.84
CA ILE A 25 -4.53 1.45 6.48
C ILE A 25 -4.97 0.01 6.18
N THR A 26 -4.76 -0.42 4.94
CA THR A 26 -5.07 -1.80 4.55
C THR A 26 -4.00 -2.77 5.08
N GLY A 27 -4.42 -3.91 5.63
CA GLY A 27 -3.50 -4.94 6.13
C GLY A 27 -2.68 -4.49 7.34
N ALA A 28 -3.26 -3.70 8.24
CA ALA A 28 -2.60 -3.14 9.42
C ALA A 28 -2.67 -4.01 10.69
N ASN A 29 -3.08 -5.28 10.58
CA ASN A 29 -3.10 -6.20 11.72
C ASN A 29 -1.71 -6.79 12.05
N THR A 30 -0.71 -6.64 11.18
CA THR A 30 0.65 -7.16 11.36
C THR A 30 1.68 -6.34 10.59
N GLY A 31 2.96 -6.60 10.85
CA GLY A 31 4.09 -6.09 10.06
C GLY A 31 4.12 -4.57 9.88
N ILE A 32 4.49 -4.13 8.68
CA ILE A 32 4.65 -2.73 8.28
C ILE A 32 3.36 -1.92 8.52
N GLY A 33 2.19 -2.51 8.21
CA GLY A 33 0.92 -1.83 8.38
C GLY A 33 0.59 -1.53 9.84
N LYS A 34 0.88 -2.47 10.76
CA LYS A 34 0.68 -2.27 12.20
C LYS A 34 1.61 -1.18 12.76
N GLU A 35 2.89 -1.20 12.39
CA GLU A 35 3.84 -0.18 12.82
C GLU A 35 3.47 1.22 12.28
N THR A 36 2.98 1.27 11.03
CA THR A 36 2.42 2.52 10.47
C THR A 36 1.21 2.98 11.29
N ALA A 37 0.30 2.08 11.65
CA ALA A 37 -0.87 2.41 12.47
C ALA A 37 -0.49 2.94 13.86
N ILE A 38 0.50 2.33 14.51
CA ILE A 38 1.05 2.80 15.80
C ILE A 38 1.58 4.22 15.68
N ASP A 39 2.38 4.52 14.65
CA ASP A 39 2.97 5.86 14.49
C ASP A 39 1.89 6.92 14.22
N LEU A 40 0.95 6.66 13.30
CA LEU A 40 -0.14 7.61 13.01
C LEU A 40 -1.06 7.81 14.24
N ALA A 41 -1.32 6.74 15.02
CA ALA A 41 -2.09 6.84 16.25
C ALA A 41 -1.36 7.66 17.32
N LYS A 42 -0.03 7.47 17.50
CA LYS A 42 0.80 8.29 18.40
C LYS A 42 0.77 9.78 18.04
N ARG A 43 0.63 10.08 16.76
CA ARG A 43 0.45 11.46 16.25
C ARG A 43 -0.96 12.02 16.46
N GLY A 44 -1.90 11.25 16.99
CA GLY A 44 -3.27 11.69 17.29
C GLY A 44 -4.30 11.43 16.19
N ALA A 45 -3.94 10.69 15.14
CA ALA A 45 -4.90 10.32 14.10
C ALA A 45 -5.99 9.38 14.63
N LYS A 46 -7.19 9.47 14.08
CA LYS A 46 -8.14 8.36 14.10
C LYS A 46 -7.67 7.32 13.08
N VAL A 47 -7.39 6.09 13.52
CA VAL A 47 -6.84 5.04 12.64
C VAL A 47 -7.84 3.91 12.45
N ILE A 48 -8.14 3.60 11.19
CA ILE A 48 -8.99 2.48 10.79
C ILE A 48 -8.10 1.36 10.22
N VAL A 49 -7.97 0.31 11.01
CA VAL A 49 -7.26 -0.94 10.67
C VAL A 49 -8.17 -1.77 9.75
N ALA A 50 -7.94 -1.67 8.45
CA ALA A 50 -8.76 -2.32 7.43
C ALA A 50 -8.18 -3.70 7.08
N CYS A 51 -8.82 -4.77 7.55
CA CYS A 51 -8.27 -6.13 7.50
C CYS A 51 -9.34 -7.18 7.20
N ARG A 52 -8.94 -8.30 6.58
CA ARG A 52 -9.85 -9.41 6.28
C ARG A 52 -10.22 -10.23 7.53
N ASP A 53 -9.23 -10.48 8.37
CA ASP A 53 -9.34 -11.30 9.58
C ASP A 53 -9.63 -10.38 10.78
N MET A 54 -10.90 -10.35 11.19
CA MET A 54 -11.37 -9.42 12.22
C MET A 54 -10.89 -9.79 13.62
N GLU A 55 -10.66 -11.08 13.90
CA GLU A 55 -10.12 -11.51 15.20
C GLU A 55 -8.69 -10.97 15.37
N LYS A 56 -7.85 -11.15 14.35
CA LYS A 56 -6.48 -10.57 14.37
C LYS A 56 -6.50 -9.05 14.34
N ALA A 57 -7.45 -8.44 13.64
CA ALA A 57 -7.58 -6.99 13.61
C ALA A 57 -7.95 -6.42 14.99
N GLN A 58 -8.86 -7.06 15.73
CA GLN A 58 -9.23 -6.65 17.08
C GLN A 58 -8.07 -6.77 18.06
N VAL A 59 -7.25 -7.82 17.96
CA VAL A 59 -6.02 -7.95 18.76
C VAL A 59 -5.06 -6.81 18.43
N ALA A 60 -4.82 -6.54 17.14
CA ALA A 60 -3.94 -5.46 16.72
C ALA A 60 -4.44 -4.08 17.18
N VAL A 61 -5.75 -3.82 17.15
CA VAL A 61 -6.32 -2.55 17.65
C VAL A 61 -5.99 -2.35 19.13
N LYS A 62 -6.15 -3.38 19.98
CA LYS A 62 -5.81 -3.29 21.41
C LYS A 62 -4.33 -2.96 21.61
N GLU A 63 -3.44 -3.66 20.90
CA GLU A 63 -2.00 -3.39 20.95
C GLU A 63 -1.65 -1.97 20.48
N ILE A 64 -2.28 -1.50 19.39
CA ILE A 64 -2.04 -0.14 18.86
C ILE A 64 -2.48 0.90 19.90
N ILE A 65 -3.66 0.74 20.51
CA ILE A 65 -4.17 1.65 21.55
C ILE A 65 -3.20 1.67 22.74
N GLU A 66 -2.80 0.49 23.24
CA GLU A 66 -1.88 0.37 24.38
C GLU A 66 -0.52 1.04 24.11
N ILE A 67 0.06 0.82 22.93
CA ILE A 67 1.39 1.37 22.58
C ILE A 67 1.32 2.86 22.23
N SER A 68 0.21 3.31 21.64
CA SER A 68 0.07 4.70 21.17
C SER A 68 -0.49 5.65 22.23
N GLY A 69 -1.23 5.13 23.21
CA GLY A 69 -2.00 5.93 24.16
C GLY A 69 -3.19 6.67 23.54
N ASN A 70 -3.62 6.28 22.34
CA ASN A 70 -4.73 6.90 21.62
C ASN A 70 -5.86 5.88 21.39
N ASP A 71 -7.02 6.15 21.97
CA ASP A 71 -8.19 5.27 21.89
C ASP A 71 -8.96 5.38 20.55
N ASN A 72 -8.60 6.33 19.68
CA ASN A 72 -9.27 6.53 18.39
C ASN A 72 -8.80 5.54 17.31
N VAL A 73 -8.78 4.26 17.65
CA VAL A 73 -8.35 3.18 16.74
C VAL A 73 -9.47 2.17 16.62
N ALA A 74 -9.90 1.90 15.40
CA ALA A 74 -10.97 0.94 15.11
C ALA A 74 -10.51 -0.06 14.05
N CYS A 75 -11.07 -1.27 14.05
CA CYS A 75 -10.89 -2.23 12.96
C CYS A 75 -12.17 -2.35 12.13
N MET A 76 -12.00 -2.56 10.83
CA MET A 76 -13.12 -2.74 9.91
C MET A 76 -12.77 -3.77 8.83
N LYS A 77 -13.77 -4.57 8.45
CA LYS A 77 -13.55 -5.71 7.56
C LYS A 77 -13.29 -5.25 6.14
N LEU A 78 -12.15 -5.63 5.58
CA LEU A 78 -11.81 -5.39 4.18
C LEU A 78 -11.09 -6.61 3.59
N ASP A 79 -11.72 -7.27 2.62
CA ASP A 79 -11.08 -8.28 1.78
C ASP A 79 -10.83 -7.74 0.37
N LEU A 80 -9.58 -7.41 0.08
CA LEU A 80 -9.15 -6.89 -1.22
C LEU A 80 -9.26 -7.93 -2.35
N SER A 81 -9.49 -9.21 -2.04
CA SER A 81 -9.75 -10.25 -3.03
C SER A 81 -11.24 -10.39 -3.39
N ASN A 82 -12.09 -9.47 -2.94
CA ASN A 82 -13.53 -9.51 -3.18
C ASN A 82 -14.11 -8.10 -3.33
N SER A 83 -14.51 -7.72 -4.56
CA SER A 83 -15.06 -6.40 -4.86
C SER A 83 -16.31 -6.05 -4.05
N LYS A 84 -17.14 -7.04 -3.68
CA LYS A 84 -18.28 -6.82 -2.79
C LYS A 84 -17.83 -6.35 -1.42
N SER A 85 -16.82 -7.00 -0.84
CA SER A 85 -16.24 -6.57 0.45
C SER A 85 -15.63 -5.18 0.36
N ILE A 86 -15.00 -4.82 -0.76
CA ILE A 86 -14.43 -3.49 -0.97
C ILE A 86 -15.53 -2.42 -1.05
N ARG A 87 -16.63 -2.71 -1.74
CA ARG A 87 -17.79 -1.81 -1.86
C ARG A 87 -18.49 -1.61 -0.52
N GLU A 88 -18.76 -2.68 0.22
CA GLU A 88 -19.33 -2.62 1.57
C GLU A 88 -18.44 -1.80 2.51
N PHE A 89 -17.12 -2.01 2.44
CA PHE A 89 -16.17 -1.23 3.23
C PHE A 89 -16.23 0.26 2.86
N ALA A 90 -16.18 0.59 1.57
CA ALA A 90 -16.18 1.98 1.12
C ALA A 90 -17.50 2.69 1.41
N GLU A 91 -18.64 1.99 1.30
CA GLU A 91 -19.96 2.53 1.65
C GLU A 91 -20.02 2.93 3.12
N ALA A 92 -19.59 2.05 4.02
CA ALA A 92 -19.57 2.34 5.45
C ALA A 92 -18.58 3.49 5.80
N ILE A 93 -17.39 3.55 5.18
CA ILE A 93 -16.48 4.70 5.38
C ILE A 93 -17.11 6.01 4.90
N ASN A 94 -17.70 6.03 3.70
CA ASN A 94 -18.33 7.23 3.16
C ASN A 94 -19.53 7.70 3.98
N LYS A 95 -20.20 6.78 4.69
CA LYS A 95 -21.34 7.07 5.55
C LYS A 95 -20.92 7.54 6.95
N ASP A 96 -19.97 6.83 7.56
CA ASP A 96 -19.68 6.94 8.99
C ASP A 96 -18.50 7.87 9.29
N GLU A 97 -17.60 8.10 8.33
CA GLU A 97 -16.44 8.96 8.51
C GLU A 97 -16.64 10.35 7.89
N PRO A 98 -16.50 11.45 8.66
CA PRO A 98 -16.65 12.80 8.12
C PRO A 98 -15.50 13.22 7.21
N LYS A 99 -14.35 12.53 7.30
CA LYS A 99 -13.13 12.82 6.54
C LYS A 99 -12.26 11.58 6.41
N LEU A 100 -11.44 11.56 5.36
CA LEU A 100 -10.38 10.59 5.13
C LEU A 100 -9.15 11.33 4.60
N ASN A 101 -8.20 11.61 5.48
CA ASN A 101 -7.01 12.40 5.15
C ASN A 101 -5.84 11.53 4.68
N LEU A 102 -5.78 10.28 5.13
CA LEU A 102 -4.70 9.36 4.78
C LEU A 102 -5.27 8.02 4.33
N LEU A 103 -5.01 7.63 3.08
CA LEU A 103 -5.27 6.28 2.59
C LEU A 103 -3.95 5.58 2.34
N ILE A 104 -3.66 4.54 3.12
CA ILE A 104 -2.44 3.75 3.01
C ILE A 104 -2.78 2.39 2.42
N ASN A 105 -2.55 2.25 1.11
CA ASN A 105 -2.67 1.01 0.35
C ASN A 105 -1.45 0.12 0.63
N ASN A 106 -1.42 -0.50 1.82
CA ASN A 106 -0.29 -1.27 2.34
C ASN A 106 -0.42 -2.79 2.12
N ALA A 107 -1.65 -3.33 2.19
CA ALA A 107 -1.88 -4.76 2.12
C ALA A 107 -1.27 -5.41 0.88
N GLY A 108 -0.91 -6.68 0.97
CA GLY A 108 -0.52 -7.42 -0.21
C GLY A 108 -0.28 -8.89 0.05
N VAL A 109 -0.22 -9.63 -1.05
CA VAL A 109 0.12 -11.04 -1.10
C VAL A 109 1.29 -11.23 -2.07
N MET A 110 2.11 -12.25 -1.82
CA MET A 110 3.38 -12.45 -2.50
C MET A 110 3.62 -13.94 -2.75
N VAL A 111 4.10 -14.25 -3.96
CA VAL A 111 4.59 -15.59 -4.36
C VAL A 111 3.50 -16.66 -4.13
N CYS A 112 2.24 -16.29 -4.37
CA CYS A 112 1.11 -17.22 -4.24
C CYS A 112 1.20 -18.28 -5.35
N PRO A 113 0.74 -19.53 -5.11
CA PRO A 113 0.30 -20.40 -6.19
C PRO A 113 -0.75 -19.70 -7.05
N TYR A 114 -0.89 -20.12 -8.32
CA TYR A 114 -1.94 -19.58 -9.17
C TYR A 114 -3.30 -19.82 -8.52
N GLY A 115 -4.08 -18.76 -8.46
CA GLY A 115 -5.40 -18.74 -7.85
C GLY A 115 -6.10 -17.46 -8.25
N LYS A 116 -7.42 -17.44 -8.11
CA LYS A 116 -8.25 -16.30 -8.48
C LYS A 116 -8.90 -15.66 -7.27
N THR A 117 -9.11 -14.35 -7.35
CA THR A 117 -9.97 -13.59 -6.44
C THR A 117 -11.43 -14.02 -6.62
N ALA A 118 -12.33 -13.55 -5.75
CA ALA A 118 -13.77 -13.79 -5.91
C ALA A 118 -14.31 -13.21 -7.23
N ASP A 119 -13.66 -12.16 -7.74
CA ASP A 119 -13.97 -11.50 -9.01
C ASP A 119 -13.28 -12.13 -10.22
N GLY A 120 -12.51 -13.21 -10.03
CA GLY A 120 -11.88 -13.95 -11.13
C GLY A 120 -10.51 -13.43 -11.59
N PHE A 121 -9.95 -12.41 -10.93
CA PHE A 121 -8.60 -11.91 -11.23
C PHE A 121 -7.52 -12.81 -10.64
N GLU A 122 -6.32 -12.82 -11.23
CA GLU A 122 -5.18 -13.49 -10.59
C GLU A 122 -4.91 -12.91 -9.20
N MET A 123 -4.61 -13.76 -8.23
CA MET A 123 -4.57 -13.40 -6.80
C MET A 123 -3.65 -12.22 -6.48
N GLN A 124 -2.43 -12.17 -7.04
CA GLN A 124 -1.45 -11.13 -6.70
C GLN A 124 -1.81 -9.78 -7.34
N ILE A 125 -2.14 -9.73 -8.64
CA ILE A 125 -2.58 -8.48 -9.29
C ILE A 125 -3.96 -8.02 -8.77
N GLY A 126 -4.85 -8.99 -8.50
CA GLY A 126 -6.17 -8.77 -7.95
C GLY A 126 -6.12 -8.09 -6.59
N VAL A 127 -5.36 -8.63 -5.64
CA VAL A 127 -5.26 -8.06 -4.29
C VAL A 127 -4.37 -6.82 -4.26
N ASN A 128 -3.18 -6.87 -4.86
CA ASN A 128 -2.17 -5.83 -4.65
C ASN A 128 -2.50 -4.55 -5.43
N HIS A 129 -3.16 -4.67 -6.59
CA HIS A 129 -3.45 -3.56 -7.50
C HIS A 129 -4.96 -3.34 -7.69
N PHE A 130 -5.71 -4.28 -8.27
CA PHE A 130 -7.12 -4.04 -8.61
C PHE A 130 -8.01 -3.76 -7.37
N GLY A 131 -7.78 -4.47 -6.26
CA GLY A 131 -8.49 -4.23 -5.01
C GLY A 131 -8.23 -2.83 -4.46
N HIS A 132 -6.97 -2.38 -4.46
CA HIS A 132 -6.62 -1.03 -4.03
C HIS A 132 -7.07 0.05 -5.01
N PHE A 133 -7.06 -0.22 -6.31
CA PHE A 133 -7.58 0.67 -7.33
C PHE A 133 -9.08 0.93 -7.07
N LEU A 134 -9.86 -0.15 -6.90
CA LEU A 134 -11.30 -0.04 -6.61
C LEU A 134 -11.55 0.67 -5.27
N LEU A 135 -10.81 0.33 -4.22
CA LEU A 135 -10.91 1.00 -2.92
C LEU A 135 -10.66 2.50 -3.04
N THR A 136 -9.59 2.88 -3.73
CA THR A 136 -9.19 4.28 -3.92
C THR A 136 -10.25 5.02 -4.75
N TYR A 137 -10.78 4.40 -5.81
CA TYR A 137 -11.87 4.93 -6.61
C TYR A 137 -13.10 5.25 -5.77
N LEU A 138 -13.57 4.30 -4.96
CA LEU A 138 -14.80 4.44 -4.18
C LEU A 138 -14.68 5.44 -3.03
N LEU A 139 -13.47 5.75 -2.58
CA LEU A 139 -13.20 6.69 -1.49
C LEU A 139 -12.76 8.07 -1.99
N ILE A 140 -12.58 8.25 -3.30
CA ILE A 140 -11.85 9.41 -3.82
C ILE A 140 -12.52 10.74 -3.50
N ASP A 141 -13.85 10.80 -3.56
CA ASP A 141 -14.59 12.05 -3.31
C ASP A 141 -14.50 12.47 -1.84
N LEU A 142 -14.56 11.52 -0.91
CA LEU A 142 -14.33 11.79 0.51
C LEU A 142 -12.90 12.29 0.74
N ILE A 143 -11.91 11.68 0.10
CA ILE A 143 -10.50 12.09 0.20
C ILE A 143 -10.31 13.51 -0.33
N LYS A 144 -10.89 13.84 -1.50
CA LYS A 144 -10.85 15.19 -2.08
C LYS A 144 -11.49 16.23 -1.15
N ARG A 145 -12.66 15.94 -0.56
CA ARG A 145 -13.30 16.82 0.45
C ARG A 145 -12.49 16.96 1.74
N SER A 146 -11.57 16.04 1.99
CA SER A 146 -10.72 16.00 3.18
C SER A 146 -9.36 16.68 2.98
N ALA A 147 -9.14 17.36 1.85
CA ALA A 147 -7.89 18.04 1.55
C ALA A 147 -7.46 19.01 2.69
N PRO A 148 -6.17 19.10 3.02
CA PRO A 148 -5.06 18.34 2.44
C PRO A 148 -5.12 16.85 2.86
N ALA A 149 -4.95 15.97 1.88
CA ALA A 149 -5.00 14.52 2.04
C ALA A 149 -3.91 13.82 1.22
N ARG A 150 -3.54 12.60 1.62
CA ARG A 150 -2.48 11.82 0.98
C ARG A 150 -2.90 10.38 0.75
N ILE A 151 -2.53 9.86 -0.42
CA ILE A 151 -2.68 8.46 -0.78
C ILE A 151 -1.29 7.85 -0.92
N VAL A 152 -1.00 6.81 -0.15
CA VAL A 152 0.31 6.14 -0.16
C VAL A 152 0.14 4.69 -0.58
N THR A 153 0.79 4.29 -1.67
CA THR A 153 0.70 2.93 -2.21
C THR A 153 2.01 2.18 -2.05
N VAL A 154 1.97 1.06 -1.33
CA VAL A 154 3.17 0.26 -1.05
C VAL A 154 3.49 -0.65 -2.25
N SER A 155 4.63 -0.38 -2.88
CA SER A 155 5.25 -1.19 -3.92
C SER A 155 6.38 -2.05 -3.33
N SER A 156 7.38 -2.42 -4.13
CA SER A 156 8.52 -3.27 -3.75
C SER A 156 9.66 -3.09 -4.75
N MET A 157 10.91 -3.40 -4.34
CA MET A 157 12.04 -3.58 -5.27
C MET A 157 11.72 -4.56 -6.41
N ALA A 158 10.80 -5.51 -6.16
CA ALA A 158 10.33 -6.47 -7.15
C ALA A 158 9.81 -5.83 -8.45
N HIS A 159 9.32 -4.58 -8.40
CA HIS A 159 8.86 -3.86 -9.59
C HIS A 159 9.94 -3.74 -10.68
N SER A 160 11.22 -3.70 -10.29
CA SER A 160 12.35 -3.52 -11.21
C SER A 160 12.58 -4.72 -12.13
N TRP A 161 12.11 -5.90 -11.74
CA TRP A 161 12.13 -7.12 -12.55
C TRP A 161 10.78 -7.43 -13.20
N GLY A 162 9.80 -6.55 -13.02
CA GLY A 162 8.44 -6.70 -13.54
C GLY A 162 8.26 -6.12 -14.93
N SER A 163 7.24 -6.62 -15.62
CA SER A 163 6.67 -6.00 -16.81
C SER A 163 5.15 -6.07 -16.69
N ILE A 164 4.43 -5.16 -17.33
CA ILE A 164 2.97 -5.19 -17.39
C ILE A 164 2.58 -5.92 -18.69
N ASN A 165 2.01 -7.10 -18.55
CA ASN A 165 1.42 -7.81 -19.68
C ASN A 165 -0.05 -7.39 -19.85
N LEU A 166 -0.31 -6.39 -20.69
CA LEU A 166 -1.66 -5.89 -20.92
C LEU A 166 -2.58 -6.92 -21.58
N ASP A 167 -2.02 -7.82 -22.41
CA ASP A 167 -2.77 -8.84 -23.16
C ASP A 167 -3.14 -10.06 -22.31
N ASP A 168 -2.43 -10.27 -21.20
CA ASP A 168 -2.68 -11.37 -20.26
C ASP A 168 -2.37 -10.92 -18.82
N ILE A 169 -3.07 -9.87 -18.38
CA ILE A 169 -2.84 -9.25 -17.06
C ILE A 169 -3.08 -10.23 -15.91
N ASN A 170 -3.96 -11.22 -16.12
CA ASN A 170 -4.29 -12.29 -15.18
C ASN A 170 -3.36 -13.52 -15.32
N SER A 171 -2.35 -13.48 -16.19
CA SER A 171 -1.39 -14.58 -16.36
C SER A 171 -2.04 -15.94 -16.60
N GLU A 172 -3.13 -15.98 -17.36
CA GLU A 172 -3.90 -17.19 -17.65
C GLU A 172 -3.18 -18.12 -18.63
N LYS A 173 -2.31 -17.56 -19.50
CA LYS A 173 -1.55 -18.35 -20.47
C LYS A 173 -0.29 -18.98 -19.86
N SER A 174 0.38 -18.24 -18.97
CA SER A 174 1.60 -18.70 -18.30
C SER A 174 1.78 -18.00 -16.96
N TYR A 175 1.84 -18.78 -15.88
CA TYR A 175 1.99 -18.24 -14.53
C TYR A 175 3.39 -18.46 -13.97
N SER A 176 4.02 -17.37 -13.53
CA SER A 176 5.19 -17.40 -12.67
C SER A 176 4.92 -16.55 -11.44
N LYS A 177 5.00 -17.17 -10.26
CA LYS A 177 4.71 -16.53 -8.97
C LYS A 177 5.49 -15.22 -8.78
N ASN A 178 6.77 -15.24 -9.14
CA ASN A 178 7.67 -14.08 -9.00
C ASN A 178 7.35 -12.99 -10.03
N LYS A 179 7.07 -13.37 -11.28
CA LYS A 179 6.69 -12.39 -12.33
C LYS A 179 5.35 -11.74 -12.03
N ALA A 180 4.35 -12.50 -11.58
CA ALA A 180 3.05 -11.97 -11.17
C ALA A 180 3.18 -11.00 -9.99
N TYR A 181 4.01 -11.32 -9.00
CA TYR A 181 4.30 -10.40 -7.90
C TYR A 181 4.95 -9.11 -8.39
N ALA A 182 6.01 -9.22 -9.19
CA ALA A 182 6.74 -8.10 -9.75
C ALA A 182 5.84 -7.20 -10.63
N GLN A 183 4.98 -7.80 -11.46
CA GLN A 183 3.96 -7.12 -12.25
C GLN A 183 3.02 -6.32 -11.34
N SER A 184 2.50 -6.93 -10.27
CA SER A 184 1.60 -6.26 -9.34
C SER A 184 2.24 -5.06 -8.63
N LYS A 185 3.54 -5.14 -8.32
CA LYS A 185 4.26 -4.05 -7.65
C LYS A 185 4.67 -2.94 -8.63
N LEU A 186 4.93 -3.27 -9.89
CA LEU A 186 5.06 -2.27 -10.95
C LEU A 186 3.72 -1.55 -11.21
N ALA A 187 2.61 -2.28 -11.21
CA ALA A 187 1.27 -1.72 -11.37
C ALA A 187 0.95 -0.67 -10.30
N ASN A 188 1.36 -0.89 -9.05
CA ASN A 188 1.21 0.09 -7.97
C ASN A 188 1.95 1.41 -8.22
N ILE A 189 3.13 1.39 -8.85
CA ILE A 189 3.89 2.61 -9.17
C ILE A 189 3.19 3.37 -10.30
N LEU A 190 2.82 2.66 -11.37
CA LEU A 190 2.09 3.22 -12.50
C LEU A 190 0.73 3.80 -12.08
N PHE A 191 0.03 3.11 -11.18
CA PHE A 191 -1.20 3.58 -10.55
C PHE A 191 -1.01 4.93 -9.86
N THR A 192 -0.05 5.04 -8.94
CA THR A 192 0.25 6.29 -8.25
C THR A 192 0.59 7.40 -9.23
N ARG A 193 1.37 7.10 -10.27
CA ARG A 193 1.79 8.08 -11.28
C ARG A 193 0.60 8.66 -12.05
N SER A 194 -0.33 7.81 -12.52
CA SER A 194 -1.56 8.27 -13.17
C SER A 194 -2.51 8.97 -12.20
N LEU A 195 -2.63 8.46 -10.97
CA LEU A 195 -3.50 9.03 -9.95
C LEU A 195 -3.06 10.45 -9.59
N ALA A 196 -1.76 10.70 -9.47
CA ALA A 196 -1.23 12.02 -9.18
C ALA A 196 -1.66 13.08 -10.20
N LYS A 197 -1.57 12.77 -11.50
CA LYS A 197 -2.03 13.65 -12.58
C LYS A 197 -3.54 13.93 -12.49
N LYS A 198 -4.32 12.91 -12.15
CA LYS A 198 -5.78 13.02 -11.99
C LYS A 198 -6.22 13.77 -10.73
N LEU A 199 -5.30 14.03 -9.80
CA LEU A 199 -5.56 14.77 -8.55
C LEU A 199 -4.93 16.17 -8.55
N GLU A 200 -4.37 16.60 -9.68
CA GLU A 200 -3.88 17.98 -9.82
C GLU A 200 -4.97 18.99 -9.49
N GLY A 201 -4.63 19.98 -8.67
CA GLY A 201 -5.56 21.02 -8.23
C GLY A 201 -6.56 20.61 -7.14
N THR A 202 -6.64 19.33 -6.73
CA THR A 202 -7.61 18.91 -5.70
C THR A 202 -7.08 19.01 -4.27
N GLY A 203 -5.80 19.37 -4.07
CA GLY A 203 -5.14 19.38 -2.76
C GLY A 203 -4.88 17.97 -2.19
N VAL A 204 -4.95 16.93 -3.03
CA VAL A 204 -4.65 15.54 -2.65
C VAL A 204 -3.37 15.11 -3.36
N THR A 205 -2.43 14.52 -2.62
CA THR A 205 -1.16 14.02 -3.16
C THR A 205 -1.11 12.51 -3.14
N ALA A 206 -0.38 11.90 -4.09
CA ALA A 206 -0.24 10.46 -4.20
C ALA A 206 1.23 10.06 -4.27
N TYR A 207 1.64 9.07 -3.48
CA TYR A 207 3.02 8.58 -3.44
C TYR A 207 3.07 7.06 -3.55
N SER A 208 4.16 6.55 -4.10
CA SER A 208 4.48 5.13 -4.13
C SER A 208 5.82 4.91 -3.46
N LEU A 209 6.03 3.74 -2.87
CA LEU A 209 7.28 3.49 -2.16
C LEU A 209 7.68 2.03 -2.11
N HIS A 210 8.95 1.79 -1.79
CA HIS A 210 9.44 0.49 -1.36
C HIS A 210 9.90 0.55 0.11
N PRO A 211 9.39 -0.36 0.97
CA PRO A 211 9.71 -0.35 2.40
C PRO A 211 11.09 -0.96 2.74
N GLY A 212 11.86 -1.45 1.76
CA GLY A 212 13.02 -2.31 2.00
C GLY A 212 12.67 -3.80 1.99
N VAL A 213 13.67 -4.66 2.17
CA VAL A 213 13.45 -6.11 2.37
C VAL A 213 13.07 -6.33 3.83
N VAL A 214 11.77 -6.45 4.12
CA VAL A 214 11.26 -6.53 5.50
C VAL A 214 10.88 -7.98 5.84
N GLN A 215 11.26 -8.44 7.04
CA GLN A 215 10.75 -9.70 7.58
C GLN A 215 9.26 -9.55 7.95
N THR A 216 8.35 -10.02 7.08
CA THR A 216 6.89 -9.95 7.29
C THR A 216 6.25 -11.31 7.01
N ASP A 217 4.98 -11.52 7.38
CA ASP A 217 4.27 -12.78 7.09
C ASP A 217 4.05 -13.06 5.58
N LEU A 218 4.53 -12.19 4.69
CA LEU A 218 4.53 -12.37 3.22
C LEU A 218 5.37 -13.58 2.78
N TRP A 219 6.28 -14.08 3.62
CA TRP A 219 7.17 -15.21 3.28
C TRP A 219 6.49 -16.60 3.35
N ARG A 220 5.23 -16.68 3.78
CA ARG A 220 4.53 -17.95 4.07
C ARG A 220 4.43 -18.92 2.88
N HIS A 221 4.61 -18.44 1.65
CA HIS A 221 4.57 -19.27 0.43
C HIS A 221 5.93 -19.51 -0.24
N LEU A 222 7.02 -19.01 0.34
CA LEU A 222 8.36 -19.33 -0.15
C LEU A 222 8.68 -20.81 0.04
N SER A 223 9.42 -21.36 -0.92
CA SER A 223 10.00 -22.71 -0.82
C SER A 223 11.06 -22.76 0.28
N ALA A 224 11.35 -23.97 0.80
CA ALA A 224 12.33 -24.17 1.86
C ALA A 224 13.75 -23.62 1.52
N PRO A 225 14.26 -23.76 0.27
CA PRO A 225 15.53 -23.15 -0.12
C PRO A 225 15.52 -21.62 -0.10
N GLU A 226 14.44 -20.99 -0.57
CA GLU A 226 14.29 -19.52 -0.56
C GLU A 226 14.25 -18.98 0.87
N ARG A 227 13.51 -19.66 1.77
CA ARG A 227 13.49 -19.33 3.20
C ARG A 227 14.89 -19.43 3.83
N PHE A 228 15.68 -20.41 3.41
CA PHE A 228 17.06 -20.60 3.88
C PHE A 228 18.01 -19.50 3.39
N PHE A 229 17.94 -19.13 2.10
CA PHE A 229 18.72 -18.00 1.56
C PHE A 229 18.37 -16.67 2.23
N ILE A 230 17.11 -16.46 2.59
CA ILE A 230 16.68 -15.26 3.33
C ILE A 230 17.14 -15.29 4.78
N LYS A 231 17.17 -16.46 5.42
CA LYS A 231 17.73 -16.63 6.77
C LYS A 231 19.22 -16.30 6.81
N ILE A 232 19.94 -16.59 5.73
CA ILE A 232 21.36 -16.19 5.53
C ILE A 232 21.48 -14.68 5.24
N ALA A 233 20.52 -14.09 4.51
CA ALA A 233 20.47 -12.65 4.24
C ALA A 233 19.86 -11.81 5.38
N SER A 234 19.48 -12.43 6.50
CA SER A 234 18.86 -11.79 7.68
C SER A 234 19.59 -10.56 8.26
N PRO A 235 20.94 -10.43 8.21
CA PRO A 235 21.59 -9.19 8.65
C PRO A 235 21.35 -8.00 7.70
N PHE A 236 20.80 -8.23 6.50
CA PHE A 236 20.46 -7.19 5.51
C PHE A 236 18.94 -6.96 5.36
N THR A 237 18.12 -7.59 6.20
CA THR A 237 16.66 -7.42 6.22
C THR A 237 16.23 -6.44 7.31
N LYS A 238 15.33 -5.53 6.99
CA LYS A 238 14.75 -4.58 7.94
C LYS A 238 13.71 -5.26 8.83
N ASN A 239 13.60 -4.81 10.08
CA ASN A 239 12.43 -5.14 10.92
C ASN A 239 11.22 -4.29 10.50
N SER A 240 10.02 -4.62 10.99
CA SER A 240 8.78 -3.93 10.63
C SER A 240 8.82 -2.42 10.93
N VAL A 241 9.47 -2.01 12.02
CA VAL A 241 9.62 -0.60 12.42
C VAL A 241 10.42 0.17 11.36
N GLN A 242 11.56 -0.37 10.94
CA GLN A 242 12.40 0.17 9.86
C GLN A 242 11.68 0.12 8.50
N GLY A 243 10.85 -0.90 8.28
CA GLY A 243 10.05 -1.05 7.07
C GLY A 243 8.93 0.00 6.93
N ALA A 244 8.33 0.40 8.05
CA ALA A 244 7.27 1.41 8.07
C ALA A 244 7.77 2.84 7.84
N GLN A 245 9.07 3.10 8.06
CA GLN A 245 9.64 4.46 8.02
C GLN A 245 9.33 5.21 6.72
N THR A 246 9.47 4.57 5.56
CA THR A 246 9.19 5.25 4.28
C THR A 246 7.70 5.47 4.05
N THR A 247 6.84 4.56 4.54
CA THR A 247 5.38 4.75 4.54
C THR A 247 4.98 5.94 5.39
N ILE A 248 5.52 6.01 6.61
CA ILE A 248 5.30 7.11 7.55
C ILE A 248 5.83 8.42 6.95
N TYR A 249 7.05 8.43 6.40
CA TYR A 249 7.62 9.58 5.68
C TYR A 249 6.67 10.11 4.61
N CYS A 250 6.20 9.25 3.69
CA CYS A 250 5.25 9.68 2.65
C CYS A 250 3.92 10.20 3.24
N ALA A 251 3.46 9.60 4.34
CA ALA A 251 2.20 9.98 4.98
C ALA A 251 2.27 11.31 5.74
N VAL A 252 3.42 11.72 6.27
CA VAL A 252 3.50 12.84 7.24
C VAL A 252 4.59 13.89 6.99
N GLU A 253 5.54 13.67 6.07
CA GLU A 253 6.59 14.66 5.77
C GLU A 253 5.99 15.93 5.14
N PRO A 254 6.11 17.13 5.75
CA PRO A 254 5.54 18.37 5.20
C PRO A 254 6.15 18.80 3.87
N SER A 255 7.45 18.55 3.66
CA SER A 255 8.11 18.96 2.40
C SER A 255 7.53 18.28 1.16
N LEU A 256 6.89 17.12 1.32
CA LEU A 256 6.23 16.41 0.23
C LEU A 256 4.90 17.04 -0.21
N GLU A 257 4.29 17.97 0.53
CA GLU A 257 2.97 18.51 0.18
C GLU A 257 2.89 19.15 -1.22
N LYS A 258 4.04 19.52 -1.79
CA LYS A 258 4.16 20.09 -3.14
C LYS A 258 4.59 19.08 -4.19
N GLU A 259 4.77 17.82 -3.81
CA GLU A 259 5.17 16.72 -4.67
C GLU A 259 4.02 15.70 -4.81
N SER A 260 3.91 15.07 -5.97
CA SER A 260 2.93 14.00 -6.21
C SER A 260 3.41 13.11 -7.34
N GLY A 261 3.01 11.83 -7.33
CA GLY A 261 3.37 10.85 -8.36
C GLY A 261 4.76 10.25 -8.21
N GLY A 262 5.48 10.61 -7.13
CA GLY A 262 6.84 10.15 -6.88
C GLY A 262 6.94 8.70 -6.40
N TYR A 263 8.17 8.17 -6.48
CA TYR A 263 8.56 6.89 -5.91
C TYR A 263 9.63 7.12 -4.84
N TYR A 264 9.46 6.53 -3.66
CA TYR A 264 10.29 6.79 -2.49
C TYR A 264 10.90 5.51 -1.91
N SER A 265 12.10 5.64 -1.35
CA SER A 265 12.77 4.58 -0.62
C SER A 265 13.72 5.17 0.41
N ASP A 266 13.86 4.52 1.56
CA ASP A 266 14.72 4.99 2.65
C ASP A 266 14.44 6.47 3.05
N CYS A 267 13.15 6.85 3.07
CA CYS A 267 12.66 8.18 3.42
C CYS A 267 13.22 9.32 2.54
N ALA A 268 13.44 9.03 1.26
CA ALA A 268 13.83 10.01 0.26
C ALA A 268 13.25 9.64 -1.11
N ALA A 269 13.19 10.62 -2.02
CA ALA A 269 12.87 10.38 -3.42
C ALA A 269 13.86 9.39 -4.03
N ALA A 270 13.36 8.43 -4.81
CA ALA A 270 14.13 7.38 -5.45
C ALA A 270 13.72 7.21 -6.91
N SER A 271 14.60 6.62 -7.72
CA SER A 271 14.24 6.22 -9.09
C SER A 271 13.59 4.84 -9.10
N CYS A 272 12.45 4.72 -9.76
CA CYS A 272 11.86 3.45 -10.17
C CYS A 272 12.43 2.99 -11.54
N SER A 273 12.04 1.79 -11.98
CA SER A 273 12.41 1.24 -13.30
C SER A 273 11.94 2.13 -14.46
N ALA A 274 12.54 1.95 -15.65
CA ALA A 274 12.14 2.69 -16.85
C ALA A 274 10.64 2.50 -17.15
N ALA A 275 10.14 1.27 -17.04
CA ALA A 275 8.72 0.98 -17.18
C ALA A 275 7.86 1.72 -16.15
N GLY A 276 8.33 1.89 -14.90
CA GLY A 276 7.60 2.64 -13.87
C GLY A 276 7.53 4.16 -14.12
N LYS A 277 8.30 4.69 -15.07
CA LYS A 277 8.30 6.10 -15.49
C LYS A 277 7.51 6.35 -16.79
N ASP A 278 7.04 5.27 -17.43
CA ASP A 278 6.34 5.30 -18.71
C ASP A 278 4.88 5.74 -18.53
N ASP A 279 4.59 6.95 -19.02
CA ASP A 279 3.26 7.56 -18.94
C ASP A 279 2.24 6.89 -19.86
N GLU A 280 2.67 6.38 -21.01
CA GLU A 280 1.78 5.70 -21.94
C GLU A 280 1.36 4.35 -21.36
N LEU A 281 2.31 3.60 -20.79
CA LEU A 281 2.02 2.36 -20.09
C LEU A 281 1.12 2.59 -18.87
N ALA A 282 1.38 3.66 -18.10
CA ALA A 282 0.55 4.02 -16.95
C ALA A 282 -0.90 4.31 -17.34
N GLN A 283 -1.11 5.01 -18.46
CA GLN A 283 -2.43 5.29 -19.00
C GLN A 283 -3.13 4.03 -19.52
N LYS A 284 -2.43 3.17 -20.28
CA LYS A 284 -2.98 1.90 -20.77
C LYS A 284 -3.38 0.96 -19.63
N LEU A 285 -2.56 0.87 -18.60
CA LEU A 285 -2.88 0.08 -17.40
C LEU A 285 -4.09 0.68 -16.67
N TRP A 286 -4.19 2.00 -16.57
CA TRP A 286 -5.34 2.68 -15.96
C TRP A 286 -6.65 2.34 -16.67
N GLU A 287 -6.68 2.47 -17.99
CA GLU A 287 -7.85 2.12 -18.82
C GLU A 287 -8.21 0.63 -18.70
N LEU A 288 -7.20 -0.25 -18.67
CA LEU A 288 -7.41 -1.66 -18.42
C LEU A 288 -8.03 -1.90 -17.04
N SER A 289 -7.53 -1.25 -15.99
CA SER A 289 -8.07 -1.33 -14.63
C SER A 289 -9.52 -0.86 -14.56
N CYS A 290 -9.84 0.28 -15.18
CA CYS A 290 -11.21 0.78 -15.28
C CYS A 290 -12.14 -0.23 -15.97
N ARG A 291 -11.73 -0.80 -17.12
CA ARG A 291 -12.52 -1.82 -17.83
C ARG A 291 -12.71 -3.08 -17.00
N MET A 292 -11.64 -3.62 -16.43
CA MET A 292 -11.68 -4.86 -15.62
C MET A 292 -12.60 -4.71 -14.41
N LEU A 293 -12.63 -3.52 -13.79
CA LEU A 293 -13.45 -3.24 -12.61
C LEU A 293 -14.83 -2.66 -12.95
N SER A 294 -15.12 -2.42 -14.25
CA SER A 294 -16.35 -1.76 -14.72
C SER A 294 -16.61 -0.42 -14.02
N VAL A 295 -15.58 0.45 -13.94
CA VAL A 295 -15.65 1.79 -13.35
C VAL A 295 -15.21 2.87 -14.35
N SER A 296 -15.80 4.07 -14.25
CA SER A 296 -15.36 5.26 -15.00
C SER A 296 -14.71 6.25 -14.05
N TRP A 297 -13.49 6.68 -14.36
CA TRP A 297 -12.75 7.66 -13.58
C TRP A 297 -12.58 8.93 -14.41
N ASP A 298 -13.57 9.80 -14.24
CA ASP A 298 -13.64 11.12 -14.86
C ASP A 298 -12.76 12.13 -14.10
#